data_AF-A0AA35Q9P3-F1
#
_entry.id   AF-A0AA35Q9P3-F1
#
_cell.length_a   1.000
_cell.length_b   1.000
_cell.length_c   1.000
_cell.angle_alpha   90.00
_cell.angle_beta   90.00
_cell.angle_gamma   90.00
#
_symmetry.space_group_name_H-M   'P 1'
#
loop_
_entity.id
_entity.type
_entity.pdbx_description
1 polymer ?
#
loop_
_entity_poly.entity_id
_entity_poly.type
_entity_poly.pdbx_seq_one_letter_code
_entity_poly.pdbx_strand_id
1 'polypeptide(L)'
;MDSDESDFYGEDDGIVPELEERIARFDVDEWAEGYRLNPARPRKSATRVADGSSHLHNPYAGVPYAWQLTETLDDFLARLPPATTSQADVPWIYICNPYLPGVPKAERDGAQHTGEGNGDEGPIQRESDIRLVVEAGMERLQLARSFLEELSSMNKSKAVVEREATKARQHAVSDILDLAHAAKVRAGKWMIFCTTREVDEVWEIVARATAANQLGTAAKVAPKPVEEIIRKDRLICVYTSDFKDKADVGRVLKKLRELKLVEAKGRAVYYKPDAFTYIGIGYGNPWGIKASLYSSWDKFPN
;
A
#
# COMPACT_ATOMS: atom_id res chain seq x y z
N MET A 1 45.74 27.65 -5.03
CA MET A 1 45.41 26.22 -5.25
C MET A 1 45.18 25.74 -3.85
N ASP A 2 43.92 25.83 -3.44
CA ASP A 2 43.53 25.86 -2.04
C ASP A 2 43.00 24.48 -1.68
N SER A 3 43.70 23.83 -0.76
CA SER A 3 43.30 22.58 -0.13
C SER A 3 42.56 22.92 1.16
N ASP A 4 41.24 22.73 1.15
CA ASP A 4 40.35 22.93 2.29
C ASP A 4 39.71 21.57 2.61
N GLU A 5 40.42 20.75 3.40
CA GLU A 5 39.84 19.62 4.13
C GLU A 5 39.38 20.16 5.49
N SER A 6 38.09 20.44 5.60
CA SER A 6 37.44 20.85 6.84
C SER A 6 37.09 19.59 7.66
N ASP A 7 37.74 19.44 8.81
CA ASP A 7 37.28 18.59 9.92
C ASP A 7 35.90 19.06 10.38
N PHE A 8 34.85 18.31 10.03
CA PHE A 8 33.44 18.64 10.30
C PHE A 8 32.86 17.90 11.53
N TYR A 9 33.61 16.98 12.14
CA TYR A 9 33.18 16.32 13.37
C TYR A 9 34.03 16.83 14.53
N GLY A 10 33.48 17.78 15.29
CA GLY A 10 34.03 18.13 16.60
C GLY A 10 33.98 16.90 17.50
N GLU A 11 35.07 16.67 18.24
CA GLU A 11 35.17 15.64 19.28
C GLU A 11 34.07 15.88 20.34
N ASP A 12 33.03 15.05 20.31
CA ASP A 12 31.89 15.11 21.21
C ASP A 12 32.11 14.20 22.43
N ASP A 13 33.13 14.52 23.22
CA ASP A 13 33.49 13.78 24.44
C ASP A 13 32.66 14.23 25.66
N GLY A 14 31.70 15.14 25.48
CA GLY A 14 30.92 15.77 26.55
C GLY A 14 29.43 15.45 26.57
N ILE A 15 28.80 15.12 25.43
CA ILE A 15 27.34 14.91 25.38
C ILE A 15 26.94 13.56 25.96
N VAL A 16 27.73 12.50 25.75
CA VAL A 16 27.40 11.17 26.25
C VAL A 16 27.37 11.12 27.79
N PRO A 17 28.38 11.64 28.52
CA PRO A 17 28.33 11.71 29.99
C PRO A 17 27.18 12.59 30.51
N GLU A 18 26.85 13.68 29.82
CA GLU A 18 25.75 14.57 30.21
C GLU A 18 24.38 13.88 30.08
N LEU A 19 24.17 13.11 29.01
CA LEU A 19 22.95 12.34 28.81
C LEU A 19 22.83 11.19 29.82
N GLU A 20 23.93 10.53 30.15
CA GLU A 20 23.96 9.50 31.19
C GLU A 20 23.65 10.07 32.58
N GLU A 21 24.18 11.25 32.91
CA GLU A 21 23.85 11.95 34.17
C GLU A 21 22.39 12.42 34.22
N ARG A 22 21.82 12.80 33.06
CA ARG A 22 20.40 13.17 32.97
C ARG A 22 19.47 11.96 33.11
N ILE A 23 19.85 10.80 32.59
CA ILE A 23 19.12 9.55 32.79
C ILE A 23 19.20 9.11 34.26
N ALA A 24 20.38 9.23 34.89
CA ALA A 24 20.57 8.87 36.29
C ALA A 24 19.76 9.75 37.26
N ARG A 25 19.44 10.99 36.87
CA ARG A 25 18.61 11.92 37.66
C ARG A 25 17.14 11.90 37.28
N PHE A 26 16.73 11.10 36.29
CA PHE A 26 15.34 11.09 35.82
C PHE A 26 14.47 10.22 36.72
N ASP A 27 13.68 10.86 37.57
CA ASP A 27 12.70 10.19 38.41
C ASP A 27 11.44 9.85 37.59
N VAL A 28 11.27 8.56 37.32
CA VAL A 28 10.17 8.02 36.52
C VAL A 28 8.83 8.19 37.23
N ASP A 29 8.81 8.13 38.57
CA ASP A 29 7.60 8.23 39.37
C ASP A 29 7.17 9.70 39.48
N GLU A 30 8.12 10.63 39.67
CA GLU A 30 7.84 12.08 39.62
C GLU A 30 7.35 12.50 38.24
N TRP A 31 7.96 11.98 37.16
CA TRP A 31 7.49 12.22 35.80
C TRP A 31 6.08 11.67 35.56
N ALA A 32 5.78 10.46 36.05
CA ALA A 32 4.46 9.85 35.91
C ALA A 32 3.37 10.62 36.69
N GLU A 33 3.71 11.18 37.84
CA GLU A 33 2.78 11.97 38.66
C GLU A 33 2.59 13.39 38.11
N GLY A 34 3.65 14.01 37.57
CA GLY A 34 3.55 15.25 36.80
C GLY A 34 2.73 15.08 35.52
N TYR A 35 2.80 13.90 34.88
CA TYR A 35 2.00 13.54 33.72
C TYR A 35 0.50 13.39 34.05
N ARG A 36 0.16 13.00 35.28
CA ARG A 36 -1.24 12.87 35.75
C ARG A 36 -1.92 14.20 36.04
N LEU A 37 -1.17 15.24 36.40
CA LEU A 37 -1.71 16.51 36.89
C LEU A 37 -1.87 17.58 35.80
N ASN A 38 -1.43 17.32 34.56
CA ASN A 38 -1.43 18.33 33.50
C ASN A 38 -2.82 18.46 32.81
N PRO A 39 -3.56 19.57 32.97
CA PRO A 39 -4.97 19.69 32.57
C PRO A 39 -5.19 19.97 31.07
N ALA A 40 -4.12 20.02 30.25
CA ALA A 40 -4.16 20.38 28.84
C ALA A 40 -4.07 19.18 27.87
N ARG A 41 -4.46 17.97 28.28
CA ARG A 41 -4.63 16.83 27.37
C ARG A 41 -6.11 16.67 26.98
N PRO A 42 -6.45 16.38 25.70
CA PRO A 42 -7.78 15.95 25.34
C PRO A 42 -8.16 14.77 26.22
N ARG A 43 -9.22 14.91 27.01
CA ARG A 43 -9.79 13.80 27.76
C ARG A 43 -10.02 12.66 26.76
N LYS A 44 -9.59 11.44 27.10
CA LYS A 44 -10.18 10.25 26.50
C LYS A 44 -11.68 10.40 26.74
N SER A 45 -12.41 10.86 25.72
CA SER A 45 -13.85 10.85 25.78
C SER A 45 -14.19 9.40 26.08
N ALA A 46 -14.94 9.14 27.15
CA ALA A 46 -15.59 7.87 27.32
C ALA A 46 -16.65 7.79 26.22
N THR A 47 -16.20 7.59 24.99
CA THR A 47 -17.06 7.29 23.87
C THR A 47 -17.72 5.99 24.27
N ARG A 48 -19.05 6.06 24.47
CA ARG A 48 -19.90 4.90 24.66
C ARG A 48 -19.47 3.86 23.64
N VAL A 49 -18.79 2.82 24.10
CA VAL A 49 -18.54 1.65 23.27
C VAL A 49 -19.92 1.09 23.02
N ALA A 50 -20.44 1.34 21.81
CA ALA A 50 -21.60 0.63 21.34
C ALA A 50 -21.22 -0.86 21.41
N ASP A 51 -22.02 -1.62 22.13
CA ASP A 51 -21.88 -3.05 22.45
C ASP A 51 -21.94 -3.98 21.20
N GLY A 52 -21.62 -3.46 20.02
CA GLY A 52 -21.57 -4.16 18.73
C GLY A 52 -20.17 -4.33 18.14
N SER A 53 -19.09 -3.90 18.84
CA SER A 53 -17.72 -3.93 18.32
C SER A 53 -17.00 -5.27 18.47
N SER A 54 -17.59 -6.28 19.13
CA SER A 54 -16.93 -7.57 19.41
C SER A 54 -16.61 -8.39 18.15
N HIS A 55 -17.26 -8.09 17.02
CA HIS A 55 -17.08 -8.77 15.74
C HIS A 55 -16.35 -7.93 14.67
N LEU A 56 -15.99 -6.68 14.99
CA LEU A 56 -15.30 -5.80 14.05
C LEU A 56 -13.78 -5.99 14.13
N HIS A 57 -13.13 -6.07 12.98
CA HIS A 57 -11.70 -6.29 12.85
C HIS A 57 -11.04 -5.06 12.24
N ASN A 58 -9.90 -4.62 12.79
CA ASN A 58 -9.09 -3.59 12.15
C ASN A 58 -7.63 -4.05 12.03
N PRO A 59 -7.17 -4.47 10.84
CA PRO A 59 -5.78 -4.84 10.62
C PRO A 59 -4.78 -3.70 10.87
N TYR A 60 -5.25 -2.45 10.88
CA TYR A 60 -4.45 -1.23 11.07
C TYR A 60 -4.63 -0.63 12.47
N ALA A 61 -5.12 -1.40 13.45
CA ALA A 61 -5.27 -0.94 14.82
C ALA A 61 -3.93 -0.39 15.36
N GLY A 62 -3.95 0.83 15.90
CA GLY A 62 -2.77 1.52 16.43
C GLY A 62 -1.89 2.22 15.39
N VAL A 63 -2.17 2.09 14.09
CA VAL A 63 -1.44 2.81 13.03
C VAL A 63 -1.96 4.25 12.94
N PRO A 64 -1.14 5.27 13.24
CA PRO A 64 -1.62 6.65 13.38
C PRO A 64 -2.16 7.25 12.07
N TYR A 65 -1.67 6.77 10.93
CA TYR A 65 -2.13 7.19 9.59
C TYR A 65 -3.23 6.27 9.01
N ALA A 66 -3.93 5.52 9.85
CA ALA A 66 -5.07 4.70 9.45
C ALA A 66 -6.32 5.02 10.27
N TRP A 67 -7.50 4.72 9.71
CA TRP A 67 -8.76 4.78 10.43
C TRP A 67 -8.78 3.81 11.62
N GLN A 68 -9.21 4.30 12.77
CA GLN A 68 -9.34 3.52 14.00
C GLN A 68 -10.82 3.26 14.33
N LEU A 69 -11.13 2.09 14.91
CA LEU A 69 -12.51 1.79 15.36
C LEU A 69 -12.95 2.68 16.54
N THR A 70 -12.00 3.37 17.17
CA THR A 70 -12.22 4.27 18.30
C THR A 70 -12.58 5.70 17.89
N GLU A 71 -12.53 6.03 16.60
CA GLU A 71 -12.90 7.35 16.06
C GLU A 71 -14.05 7.22 15.06
N THR A 72 -14.82 8.30 14.90
CA THR A 72 -15.82 8.34 13.82
C THR A 72 -15.13 8.48 12.47
N LEU A 73 -15.84 8.16 11.40
CA LEU A 73 -15.29 8.32 10.06
C LEU A 73 -15.08 9.80 9.70
N ASP A 74 -15.92 10.69 10.23
CA ASP A 74 -15.79 12.14 10.03
C ASP A 74 -14.54 12.68 10.74
N ASP A 75 -14.28 12.21 11.98
CA ASP A 75 -13.06 12.56 12.71
C ASP A 75 -11.80 12.07 11.96
N PHE A 76 -11.84 10.85 11.41
CA PHE A 76 -10.74 10.32 10.60
C PHE A 76 -10.46 11.14 9.35
N LEU A 77 -11.50 11.48 8.59
CA LEU A 77 -11.38 12.27 7.37
C LEU A 77 -10.90 13.70 7.65
N ALA A 78 -11.31 14.29 8.78
CA ALA A 78 -10.83 15.59 9.23
C ALA A 78 -9.38 15.55 9.74
N ARG A 79 -8.98 14.43 10.37
CA ARG A 79 -7.62 14.23 10.92
C ARG A 79 -6.57 13.95 9.84
N LEU A 80 -6.95 13.25 8.77
CA LEU A 80 -6.05 12.85 7.69
C LEU A 80 -6.59 13.17 6.28
N PRO A 81 -6.85 14.45 5.96
CA PRO A 81 -7.20 14.87 4.59
C PRO A 81 -6.02 14.67 3.64
N PRO A 82 -6.15 13.85 2.57
CA PRO A 82 -5.04 13.56 1.66
C PRO A 82 -4.45 14.78 0.95
N ALA A 83 -5.24 15.83 0.71
CA ALA A 83 -4.78 17.04 0.05
C ALA A 83 -3.75 17.84 0.86
N THR A 84 -3.79 17.77 2.20
CA THR A 84 -2.92 18.57 3.08
C THR A 84 -1.98 17.73 3.95
N THR A 85 -2.28 16.45 4.15
CA THR A 85 -1.39 15.51 4.86
C THR A 85 -0.10 15.32 4.06
N SER A 86 1.06 15.60 4.67
CA SER A 86 2.37 15.50 4.03
C SER A 86 2.85 14.05 3.90
N GLN A 87 3.39 13.70 2.74
CA GLN A 87 3.99 12.40 2.48
C GLN A 87 5.31 12.20 3.25
N ALA A 88 5.96 13.27 3.70
CA ALA A 88 7.18 13.17 4.53
C ALA A 88 6.89 12.46 5.85
N ASP A 89 5.72 12.72 6.44
CA ASP A 89 5.33 12.24 7.76
C ASP A 89 4.45 10.99 7.68
N VAL A 90 3.67 10.89 6.58
CA VAL A 90 2.69 9.84 6.37
C VAL A 90 2.94 9.21 5.00
N PRO A 91 3.39 7.95 4.90
CA PRO A 91 3.64 7.34 3.60
C PRO A 91 2.34 7.09 2.82
N TRP A 92 1.28 6.72 3.55
CA TRP A 92 -0.06 6.39 3.03
C TRP A 92 -1.11 6.61 4.10
N ILE A 93 -2.33 6.96 3.68
CA ILE A 93 -3.50 6.98 4.56
C ILE A 93 -4.35 5.74 4.28
N TYR A 94 -4.69 4.96 5.32
CA TYR A 94 -5.37 3.67 5.18
C TYR A 94 -6.76 3.65 5.82
N ILE A 95 -7.64 2.83 5.24
CA ILE A 95 -8.90 2.41 5.85
C ILE A 95 -9.15 0.93 5.56
N CYS A 96 -9.65 0.19 6.54
CA CYS A 96 -10.05 -1.20 6.37
C CYS A 96 -11.57 -1.33 6.25
N ASN A 97 -12.00 -2.44 5.66
CA ASN A 97 -13.35 -2.94 5.82
C ASN A 97 -13.42 -3.73 7.13
N PRO A 98 -14.19 -3.26 8.14
CA PRO A 98 -14.11 -3.82 9.48
C PRO A 98 -14.85 -5.15 9.64
N TYR A 99 -15.59 -5.59 8.62
CA TYR A 99 -16.38 -6.83 8.66
C TYR A 99 -15.63 -8.04 8.10
N LEU A 100 -14.46 -7.82 7.49
CA LEU A 100 -13.66 -8.89 6.90
C LEU A 100 -12.51 -9.28 7.84
N PRO A 101 -12.29 -10.58 8.07
CA PRO A 101 -11.19 -11.03 8.91
C PRO A 101 -9.86 -10.65 8.25
N GLY A 102 -9.00 -9.99 9.01
CA GLY A 102 -7.65 -9.62 8.59
C GLY A 102 -6.62 -10.03 9.64
N VAL A 103 -5.36 -10.12 9.23
CA VAL A 103 -4.25 -10.35 10.17
C VAL A 103 -3.87 -9.02 10.82
N PRO A 104 -3.87 -8.90 12.16
CA PRO A 104 -3.41 -7.70 12.86
C PRO A 104 -1.96 -7.36 12.49
N LYS A 105 -1.62 -6.06 12.40
CA LYS A 105 -0.25 -5.62 12.05
C LYS A 105 0.83 -6.20 12.98
N ALA A 106 0.56 -6.34 14.28
CA ALA A 106 1.53 -6.88 15.24
C ALA A 106 1.96 -8.33 14.94
N GLU A 107 1.11 -9.14 14.30
CA GLU A 107 1.45 -10.50 13.85
C GLU A 107 2.23 -10.49 12.53
N ARG A 108 2.31 -9.34 11.83
CA ARG A 108 3.02 -9.17 10.56
C ARG A 108 4.49 -8.83 10.76
N ASP A 109 4.86 -8.15 11.84
CA ASP A 109 6.26 -7.76 12.08
C ASP A 109 7.15 -8.99 12.38
N GLY A 110 6.54 -10.14 12.72
CA GLY A 110 7.22 -11.44 12.78
C GLY A 110 7.30 -12.19 11.43
N ALA A 111 6.57 -11.74 10.41
CA ALA A 111 6.65 -12.25 9.05
C ALA A 111 7.71 -11.44 8.27
N GLN A 112 8.74 -12.13 7.79
CA GLN A 112 9.95 -11.55 7.19
C GLN A 112 9.62 -10.49 6.11
N HIS A 113 9.76 -9.21 6.46
CA HIS A 113 9.70 -8.11 5.51
C HIS A 113 11.06 -8.00 4.80
N THR A 114 11.14 -8.40 3.53
CA THR A 114 12.33 -8.19 2.70
C THR A 114 12.03 -7.16 1.61
N GLY A 115 12.55 -5.94 1.76
CA GLY A 115 12.60 -4.93 0.71
C GLY A 115 12.17 -3.53 1.15
N GLU A 116 13.14 -2.61 1.21
CA GLU A 116 12.90 -1.17 1.33
C GLU A 116 11.99 -0.70 0.18
N GLY A 117 10.83 -0.11 0.50
CA GLY A 117 9.94 0.55 -0.46
C GLY A 117 8.68 -0.22 -0.90
N ASN A 118 8.55 -1.52 -0.61
CA ASN A 118 7.39 -2.35 -1.03
C ASN A 118 6.51 -2.86 0.13
N GLY A 119 6.79 -2.46 1.38
CA GLY A 119 6.04 -2.86 2.58
C GLY A 119 4.68 -2.17 2.78
N ASP A 120 4.33 -1.22 1.92
CA ASP A 120 3.14 -0.38 2.07
C ASP A 120 1.89 -0.94 1.38
N GLU A 121 1.78 -2.25 1.25
CA GLU A 121 0.63 -2.88 0.60
C GLU A 121 -0.57 -3.10 1.54
N GLY A 122 -1.67 -3.62 0.98
CA GLY A 122 -2.90 -3.86 1.71
C GLY A 122 -2.72 -4.90 2.83
N PRO A 123 -3.80 -5.27 3.53
CA PRO A 123 -3.73 -6.28 4.58
C PRO A 123 -3.16 -7.60 4.07
N ILE A 124 -2.06 -8.05 4.66
CA ILE A 124 -1.45 -9.36 4.35
C ILE A 124 -2.37 -10.48 4.85
N GLN A 125 -2.46 -11.57 4.09
CA GLN A 125 -3.25 -12.75 4.45
C GLN A 125 -2.47 -13.64 5.41
N ARG A 126 -3.18 -14.49 6.17
CA ARG A 126 -2.51 -15.48 7.02
C ARG A 126 -1.69 -16.42 6.14
N GLU A 127 -0.47 -16.71 6.60
CA GLU A 127 0.44 -17.67 5.97
C GLU A 127 0.87 -17.28 4.55
N SER A 128 0.85 -15.98 4.21
CA SER A 128 1.45 -15.46 2.98
C SER A 128 2.98 -15.62 3.02
N ASP A 129 3.54 -16.24 1.99
CA ASP A 129 4.99 -16.35 1.79
C ASP A 129 5.45 -15.36 0.71
N ILE A 130 5.58 -14.09 1.12
CA ILE A 130 6.00 -13.00 0.22
C ILE A 130 7.43 -13.23 -0.26
N ARG A 131 8.30 -13.77 0.59
CA ARG A 131 9.70 -14.04 0.27
C ARG A 131 9.81 -15.04 -0.87
N LEU A 132 9.06 -16.14 -0.83
CA LEU A 132 9.00 -17.10 -1.93
C LEU A 132 8.55 -16.45 -3.24
N VAL A 133 7.52 -15.58 -3.20
CA VAL A 133 7.05 -14.84 -4.38
C VAL A 133 8.14 -13.92 -4.93
N VAL A 134 8.89 -13.24 -4.06
CA VAL A 134 9.99 -12.37 -4.46
C VAL A 134 11.12 -13.16 -5.09
N GLU A 135 11.64 -14.18 -4.40
CA GLU A 135 12.79 -14.96 -4.88
C GLU A 135 12.48 -15.70 -6.19
N ALA A 136 11.45 -16.55 -6.19
CA ALA A 136 11.12 -17.36 -7.37
C ALA A 136 10.46 -16.54 -8.49
N GLY A 137 9.73 -15.48 -8.15
CA GLY A 137 9.19 -14.55 -9.15
C GLY A 137 10.30 -13.79 -9.88
N MET A 138 11.33 -13.32 -9.16
CA MET A 138 12.48 -12.66 -9.77
C MET A 138 13.32 -13.60 -10.63
N GLU A 139 13.53 -14.84 -10.20
CA GLU A 139 14.19 -15.87 -11.03
C GLU A 139 13.41 -16.08 -12.34
N ARG A 140 12.08 -16.20 -12.24
CA ARG A 140 11.22 -16.40 -13.42
C ARG A 140 11.30 -15.23 -14.40
N LEU A 141 11.37 -14.01 -13.89
CA LEU A 141 11.56 -12.79 -14.67
C LEU A 141 12.95 -12.72 -15.33
N GLN A 142 13.99 -13.16 -14.63
CA GLN A 142 15.35 -13.23 -15.17
C GLN A 142 15.44 -14.23 -16.33
N LEU A 143 14.81 -15.41 -16.20
CA LEU A 143 14.72 -16.38 -17.30
C LEU A 143 13.99 -15.80 -18.52
N ALA A 144 12.89 -15.07 -18.29
CA ALA A 144 12.18 -14.39 -19.38
C ALA A 144 13.06 -13.34 -20.06
N ARG A 145 13.81 -12.56 -19.28
CA ARG A 145 14.73 -11.55 -19.81
C ARG A 145 15.83 -12.16 -20.68
N SER A 146 16.53 -13.18 -20.19
CA SER A 146 17.60 -13.85 -20.94
C SER A 146 17.06 -14.42 -22.25
N PHE A 147 15.89 -15.06 -22.24
CA PHE A 147 15.24 -15.53 -23.45
C PHE A 147 14.92 -14.40 -24.44
N LEU A 148 14.42 -13.25 -23.97
CA LEU A 148 14.12 -12.11 -24.82
C LEU A 148 15.38 -11.49 -25.44
N GLU A 149 16.47 -11.39 -24.68
CA GLU A 149 17.78 -10.91 -25.15
C GLU A 149 18.33 -11.83 -26.25
N GLU A 150 18.31 -13.16 -26.03
CA GLU A 150 18.71 -14.14 -27.04
C GLU A 150 17.84 -14.07 -28.29
N LEU A 151 16.51 -14.02 -28.14
CA LEU A 151 15.58 -13.88 -29.27
C LEU A 151 15.88 -12.64 -30.12
N SER A 152 16.29 -11.53 -29.50
CA SER A 152 16.60 -10.28 -30.20
C SER A 152 17.88 -10.36 -31.05
N SER A 153 18.80 -11.25 -30.68
CA SER A 153 20.06 -11.49 -31.41
C SER A 153 19.90 -12.48 -32.58
N MET A 154 18.81 -13.22 -32.64
CA MET A 154 18.60 -14.23 -33.68
C MET A 154 18.27 -13.58 -35.02
N ASN A 155 18.80 -14.15 -36.12
CA ASN A 155 18.44 -13.75 -37.48
C ASN A 155 17.06 -14.30 -37.87
N LYS A 156 16.01 -13.74 -37.25
CA LYS A 156 14.59 -14.05 -37.49
C LYS A 156 13.85 -12.78 -37.89
N SER A 157 12.71 -12.95 -38.55
CA SER A 157 11.86 -11.81 -38.88
C SER A 157 11.29 -11.15 -37.61
N LYS A 158 11.10 -9.83 -37.65
CA LYS A 158 10.54 -9.05 -36.53
C LYS A 158 9.20 -9.60 -36.03
N ALA A 159 8.35 -10.07 -36.93
CA ALA A 159 7.05 -10.64 -36.57
C ALA A 159 7.18 -11.94 -35.76
N VAL A 160 8.16 -12.80 -36.09
CA VAL A 160 8.43 -14.03 -35.33
C VAL A 160 8.99 -13.69 -33.96
N VAL A 161 9.94 -12.75 -33.88
CA VAL A 161 10.52 -12.30 -32.61
C VAL A 161 9.43 -11.76 -31.67
N GLU A 162 8.55 -10.88 -32.16
CA GLU A 162 7.49 -10.29 -31.34
C GLU A 162 6.48 -11.34 -30.84
N ARG A 163 6.13 -12.32 -31.68
CA ARG A 163 5.22 -13.40 -31.32
C ARG A 163 5.79 -14.26 -30.19
N GLU A 164 7.04 -14.69 -30.32
CA GLU A 164 7.68 -15.53 -29.30
C GLU A 164 7.96 -14.73 -28.02
N ALA A 165 8.33 -13.44 -28.14
CA ALA A 165 8.47 -12.54 -27.00
C ALA A 165 7.15 -12.39 -26.22
N THR A 166 6.03 -12.24 -26.94
CA THR A 166 4.69 -12.14 -26.34
C THR A 166 4.33 -13.42 -25.57
N LYS A 167 4.57 -14.61 -26.14
CA LYS A 167 4.34 -15.88 -25.44
C LYS A 167 5.20 -16.01 -24.19
N ALA A 168 6.49 -15.66 -24.27
CA ALA A 168 7.39 -15.75 -23.11
C ALA A 168 6.94 -14.84 -21.96
N ARG A 169 6.51 -13.60 -22.28
CA ARG A 169 5.92 -12.69 -21.29
C ARG A 169 4.62 -13.24 -20.71
N GLN A 170 3.74 -13.80 -21.52
CA GLN A 170 2.48 -14.41 -21.07
C GLN A 170 2.72 -15.60 -20.14
N HIS A 171 3.65 -16.50 -20.49
CA HIS A 171 4.02 -17.63 -19.64
C HIS A 171 4.62 -17.14 -18.32
N ALA A 172 5.54 -16.16 -18.35
CA ALA A 172 6.13 -15.61 -17.13
C ALA A 172 5.07 -15.03 -16.20
N VAL A 173 4.11 -14.27 -16.76
CA VAL A 173 2.98 -13.74 -16.00
C VAL A 173 2.13 -14.86 -15.40
N SER A 174 1.82 -15.91 -16.16
CA SER A 174 1.04 -17.06 -15.64
C SER A 174 1.76 -17.72 -14.47
N ASP A 175 3.04 -18.06 -14.66
CA ASP A 175 3.85 -18.75 -13.65
C ASP A 175 3.96 -17.92 -12.36
N ILE A 176 4.16 -16.61 -12.47
CA ILE A 176 4.23 -15.68 -11.33
C ILE A 176 2.89 -15.61 -10.58
N LEU A 177 1.76 -15.53 -11.30
CA LEU A 177 0.44 -15.46 -10.67
C LEU A 177 0.03 -16.80 -10.05
N ASP A 178 0.43 -17.92 -10.63
CA ASP A 178 0.20 -19.25 -10.06
C ASP A 178 1.04 -19.46 -8.80
N LEU A 179 2.32 -19.06 -8.84
CA LEU A 179 3.20 -19.03 -7.67
C LEU A 179 2.63 -18.15 -6.56
N ALA A 180 2.20 -16.93 -6.88
CA ALA A 180 1.63 -16.01 -5.89
C ALA A 180 0.39 -16.60 -5.22
N HIS A 181 -0.44 -17.31 -5.98
CA HIS A 181 -1.63 -17.97 -5.43
C HIS A 181 -1.27 -19.15 -4.53
N ALA A 182 -0.29 -19.97 -4.92
CA ALA A 182 0.22 -21.07 -4.11
C ALA A 182 0.84 -20.57 -2.79
N ALA A 183 1.58 -19.46 -2.85
CA ALA A 183 2.20 -18.78 -1.71
C ALA A 183 1.24 -17.90 -0.90
N LYS A 184 -0.07 -17.93 -1.18
CA LYS A 184 -1.11 -17.14 -0.50
C LYS A 184 -0.87 -15.62 -0.53
N VAL A 185 -0.23 -15.11 -1.58
CA VAL A 185 -0.09 -13.68 -1.89
C VAL A 185 -1.13 -13.33 -2.96
N ARG A 186 -2.40 -13.34 -2.57
CA ARG A 186 -3.55 -13.29 -3.50
C ARG A 186 -4.16 -11.90 -3.67
N ALA A 187 -3.83 -10.97 -2.78
CA ALA A 187 -4.40 -9.64 -2.83
C ALA A 187 -4.03 -8.89 -4.12
N GLY A 188 -4.88 -7.94 -4.48
CA GLY A 188 -4.61 -6.98 -5.54
C GLY A 188 -5.51 -5.77 -5.39
N LYS A 189 -5.32 -4.75 -6.23
CA LYS A 189 -6.01 -3.47 -6.09
C LYS A 189 -6.48 -2.86 -7.40
N TRP A 190 -7.66 -2.25 -7.38
CA TRP A 190 -8.06 -1.26 -8.36
C TRP A 190 -7.34 0.06 -8.07
N MET A 191 -6.71 0.66 -9.09
CA MET A 191 -5.96 1.91 -8.99
C MET A 191 -6.74 3.05 -9.64
N ILE A 192 -7.22 3.98 -8.81
CA ILE A 192 -7.97 5.17 -9.19
C ILE A 192 -7.02 6.37 -9.14
N PHE A 193 -6.98 7.15 -10.21
CA PHE A 193 -6.20 8.38 -10.30
C PHE A 193 -7.15 9.58 -10.34
N CYS A 194 -6.99 10.50 -9.41
CA CYS A 194 -7.82 11.69 -9.28
C CYS A 194 -6.96 12.95 -9.12
N THR A 195 -7.49 14.11 -9.47
CA THR A 195 -6.73 15.37 -9.36
C THR A 195 -6.53 15.78 -7.90
N THR A 196 -5.55 16.63 -7.63
CA THR A 196 -5.32 17.18 -6.28
C THR A 196 -6.52 17.93 -5.71
N ARG A 197 -7.37 18.53 -6.56
CA ARG A 197 -8.54 19.30 -6.14
C ARG A 197 -9.68 18.43 -5.61
N GLU A 198 -9.79 17.21 -6.10
CA GLU A 198 -10.92 16.32 -5.81
C GLU A 198 -10.52 15.13 -4.93
N VAL A 199 -9.25 15.02 -4.55
CA VAL A 199 -8.73 13.85 -3.81
C VAL A 199 -9.47 13.62 -2.50
N ASP A 200 -9.80 14.69 -1.76
CA ASP A 200 -10.50 14.57 -0.48
C ASP A 200 -11.93 14.06 -0.68
N GLU A 201 -12.65 14.57 -1.68
CA GLU A 201 -14.01 14.13 -2.04
C GLU A 201 -14.02 12.66 -2.50
N VAL A 202 -13.11 12.30 -3.41
CA VAL A 202 -13.00 10.91 -3.89
C VAL A 202 -12.61 9.97 -2.75
N TRP A 203 -11.68 10.38 -1.89
CA TRP A 203 -11.25 9.60 -0.74
C TRP A 203 -12.37 9.41 0.27
N GLU A 204 -13.15 10.44 0.57
CA GLU A 204 -14.32 10.34 1.44
C GLU A 204 -15.32 9.28 0.94
N ILE A 205 -15.65 9.29 -0.36
CA ILE A 205 -16.56 8.31 -0.96
C ILE A 205 -15.99 6.89 -0.81
N VAL A 206 -14.70 6.70 -1.13
CA VAL A 206 -14.03 5.40 -1.01
C VAL A 206 -13.96 4.93 0.44
N ALA A 207 -13.63 5.81 1.37
CA ALA A 207 -13.51 5.50 2.79
C ALA A 207 -14.86 5.08 3.37
N ARG A 208 -15.92 5.85 3.13
CA ARG A 208 -17.30 5.52 3.54
C ARG A 208 -17.75 4.17 2.98
N ALA A 209 -17.56 3.95 1.68
CA ALA A 209 -17.98 2.70 1.03
C ALA A 209 -17.15 1.48 1.50
N THR A 210 -15.87 1.67 1.83
CA THR A 210 -15.02 0.61 2.39
C THR A 210 -15.45 0.25 3.81
N ALA A 211 -15.64 1.24 4.68
CA ALA A 211 -16.10 1.04 6.06
C ALA A 211 -17.51 0.43 6.13
N ALA A 212 -18.35 0.67 5.12
CA ALA A 212 -19.70 0.13 5.00
C ALA A 212 -19.78 -1.26 4.31
N ASN A 213 -18.65 -1.96 4.12
CA ASN A 213 -18.59 -3.27 3.46
C ASN A 213 -19.12 -3.28 2.00
N GLN A 214 -19.06 -2.14 1.31
CA GLN A 214 -19.53 -2.05 -0.08
C GLN A 214 -18.41 -2.26 -1.09
N LEU A 215 -17.17 -1.91 -0.71
CA LEU A 215 -15.97 -2.17 -1.50
C LEU A 215 -15.28 -3.46 -1.05
N GLY A 216 -13.97 -3.58 -1.27
CA GLY A 216 -13.22 -4.78 -0.94
C GLY A 216 -12.66 -4.77 0.49
N THR A 217 -11.44 -5.26 0.67
CA THR A 217 -10.85 -5.54 2.00
C THR A 217 -10.30 -4.29 2.70
N ALA A 218 -9.78 -3.35 1.92
CA ALA A 218 -9.19 -2.11 2.41
C ALA A 218 -9.08 -1.09 1.27
N ALA A 219 -8.76 0.15 1.63
CA ALA A 219 -8.33 1.16 0.69
C ALA A 219 -7.16 1.97 1.25
N LYS A 220 -6.36 2.55 0.36
CA LYS A 220 -5.31 3.51 0.71
C LYS A 220 -5.26 4.67 -0.27
N VAL A 221 -4.81 5.83 0.19
CA VAL A 221 -4.61 7.01 -0.65
C VAL A 221 -3.24 7.62 -0.42
N ALA A 222 -2.63 8.07 -1.51
CA ALA A 222 -1.35 8.77 -1.50
C ALA A 222 -1.53 10.18 -0.92
N PRO A 223 -0.78 10.58 0.12
CA PRO A 223 -0.82 11.93 0.68
C PRO A 223 -0.21 12.98 -0.26
N LYS A 224 -0.17 14.24 0.18
CA LYS A 224 0.47 15.34 -0.54
C LYS A 224 1.99 15.08 -0.64
N PRO A 225 2.60 15.14 -1.83
CA PRO A 225 3.99 14.76 -2.01
C PRO A 225 4.90 15.86 -1.44
N VAL A 226 6.11 15.49 -1.03
CA VAL A 226 7.09 16.44 -0.47
C VAL A 226 7.57 17.42 -1.54
N GLU A 227 7.80 16.92 -2.74
CA GLU A 227 8.14 17.72 -3.92
C GLU A 227 6.92 17.81 -4.84
N GLU A 228 6.74 18.94 -5.53
CA GLU A 228 5.86 19.04 -6.69
C GLU A 228 6.45 18.24 -7.87
N ILE A 229 6.66 16.94 -7.67
CA ILE A 229 6.83 16.01 -8.76
C ILE A 229 5.60 16.16 -9.65
N ILE A 230 5.81 16.13 -10.96
CA ILE A 230 4.83 16.27 -12.05
C ILE A 230 3.74 15.16 -12.02
N ARG A 231 3.48 14.50 -10.88
CA ARG A 231 2.28 13.70 -10.67
C ARG A 231 1.11 14.64 -10.38
N LYS A 232 0.41 15.00 -11.46
CA LYS A 232 -0.85 15.76 -11.40
C LYS A 232 -1.96 15.00 -10.65
N ASP A 233 -1.88 13.67 -10.64
CA ASP A 233 -2.91 12.81 -10.08
C ASP A 233 -2.46 12.13 -8.77
N ARG A 234 -3.38 12.04 -7.81
CA ARG A 234 -3.32 11.27 -6.57
C ARG A 234 -3.82 9.85 -6.82
N LEU A 235 -3.07 8.87 -6.32
CA LEU A 235 -3.44 7.47 -6.39
C LEU A 235 -4.27 7.06 -5.18
N ILE A 236 -5.42 6.46 -5.45
CA ILE A 236 -6.26 5.74 -4.49
C ILE A 236 -6.31 4.28 -4.92
N CYS A 237 -6.02 3.36 -4.00
CA CYS A 237 -6.10 1.93 -4.24
C CYS A 237 -7.26 1.34 -3.43
N VAL A 238 -8.07 0.49 -4.07
CA VAL A 238 -9.12 -0.31 -3.42
C VAL A 238 -8.79 -1.78 -3.58
N TYR A 239 -8.55 -2.47 -2.47
CA TYR A 239 -8.04 -3.83 -2.44
C TYR A 239 -9.15 -4.87 -2.51
N THR A 240 -8.88 -6.00 -3.14
CA THR A 240 -9.65 -7.24 -3.03
C THR A 240 -8.78 -8.36 -2.49
N SER A 241 -9.40 -9.42 -1.97
CA SER A 241 -8.69 -10.51 -1.29
C SER A 241 -7.99 -11.47 -2.26
N ASP A 242 -8.57 -11.75 -3.43
CA ASP A 242 -8.01 -12.69 -4.40
C ASP A 242 -8.15 -12.15 -5.82
N PHE A 243 -7.01 -11.88 -6.48
CA PHE A 243 -6.98 -11.42 -7.87
C PHE A 243 -7.52 -12.47 -8.86
N LYS A 244 -7.63 -13.76 -8.48
CA LYS A 244 -8.27 -14.78 -9.32
C LYS A 244 -9.79 -14.86 -9.10
N ASP A 245 -10.31 -14.30 -8.01
CA ASP A 245 -11.75 -14.19 -7.78
C ASP A 245 -12.35 -13.06 -8.64
N LYS A 246 -12.65 -13.41 -9.89
CA LYS A 246 -13.26 -12.49 -10.84
C LYS A 246 -14.63 -11.99 -10.41
N ALA A 247 -15.36 -12.73 -9.57
CA ALA A 247 -16.65 -12.30 -9.07
C ALA A 247 -16.47 -11.15 -8.07
N ASP A 248 -15.55 -11.27 -7.10
CA ASP A 248 -15.27 -10.19 -6.16
C ASP A 248 -14.60 -8.98 -6.83
N VAL A 249 -13.61 -9.22 -7.70
CA VAL A 249 -12.96 -8.15 -8.48
C VAL A 249 -13.99 -7.36 -9.30
N GLY A 250 -14.92 -8.07 -9.95
CA GLY A 250 -16.03 -7.50 -10.72
C GLY A 250 -17.06 -6.77 -9.86
N ARG A 251 -17.42 -7.33 -8.70
CA ARG A 251 -18.34 -6.74 -7.71
C ARG A 251 -17.80 -5.39 -7.22
N VAL A 252 -16.52 -5.33 -6.86
CA VAL A 252 -15.89 -4.08 -6.42
C VAL A 252 -15.85 -3.06 -7.55
N LEU A 253 -15.49 -3.47 -8.79
CA LEU A 253 -15.51 -2.58 -9.95
C LEU A 253 -16.93 -2.02 -10.22
N LYS A 254 -17.96 -2.88 -10.14
CA LYS A 254 -19.35 -2.47 -10.29
C LYS A 254 -19.72 -1.41 -9.25
N LYS A 255 -19.33 -1.61 -7.99
CA LYS A 255 -19.59 -0.61 -6.95
C LYS A 255 -18.84 0.70 -7.20
N LEU A 256 -17.59 0.64 -7.67
CA LEU A 256 -16.83 1.84 -8.05
C LEU A 256 -17.50 2.63 -9.18
N ARG A 257 -18.15 1.95 -10.13
CA ARG A 257 -18.97 2.59 -11.19
C ARG A 257 -20.24 3.24 -10.63
N GLU A 258 -20.97 2.55 -9.75
CA GLU A 258 -22.16 3.10 -9.10
C GLU A 258 -21.84 4.38 -8.30
N LEU A 259 -20.67 4.42 -7.66
CA LEU A 259 -20.14 5.57 -6.94
C LEU A 259 -19.55 6.66 -7.86
N LYS A 260 -19.60 6.48 -9.19
CA LYS A 260 -19.05 7.39 -10.22
C LYS A 260 -17.54 7.66 -10.09
N LEU A 261 -16.80 6.72 -9.52
CA LEU A 261 -15.34 6.82 -9.31
C LEU A 261 -14.53 6.30 -10.50
N VAL A 262 -15.18 5.57 -11.41
CA VAL A 262 -14.60 4.94 -12.60
C VAL A 262 -15.37 5.39 -13.84
N GLU A 263 -14.68 5.55 -14.98
CA GLU A 263 -15.23 5.87 -16.30
C GLU A 263 -15.93 7.24 -16.46
N ALA A 264 -16.44 7.85 -15.38
CA ALA A 264 -17.05 9.18 -15.39
C ALA A 264 -16.12 10.28 -15.94
N LYS A 265 -14.80 10.03 -15.93
CA LYS A 265 -13.74 10.94 -16.40
C LYS A 265 -13.08 10.50 -17.71
N GLY A 266 -13.67 9.52 -18.43
CA GLY A 266 -13.18 9.06 -19.72
C GLY A 266 -11.86 8.26 -19.70
N ARG A 267 -11.35 7.91 -18.51
CA ARG A 267 -10.12 7.12 -18.34
C ARG A 267 -10.44 5.77 -17.71
N ALA A 268 -9.84 4.72 -18.25
CA ALA A 268 -9.87 3.39 -17.67
C ALA A 268 -9.11 3.37 -16.34
N VAL A 269 -9.61 2.58 -15.39
CA VAL A 269 -8.82 2.18 -14.21
C VAL A 269 -8.26 0.78 -14.42
N TYR A 270 -7.20 0.47 -13.69
CA TYR A 270 -6.47 -0.79 -13.85
C TYR A 270 -6.38 -1.53 -12.52
N TYR A 271 -6.44 -2.85 -12.60
CA TYR A 271 -6.27 -3.74 -11.48
C TYR A 271 -4.86 -4.34 -11.48
N LYS A 272 -4.13 -4.20 -10.36
CA LYS A 272 -2.77 -4.73 -10.20
C LYS A 272 -2.71 -5.72 -9.03
N PRO A 273 -2.28 -6.98 -9.27
CA PRO A 273 -1.95 -7.93 -8.21
C PRO A 273 -0.80 -7.43 -7.31
N ASP A 274 -0.84 -7.71 -6.02
CA ASP A 274 0.22 -7.30 -5.08
C ASP A 274 1.55 -8.00 -5.37
N ALA A 275 1.50 -9.25 -5.85
CA ALA A 275 2.66 -9.97 -6.35
C ALA A 275 3.47 -9.16 -7.38
N PHE A 276 2.81 -8.42 -8.27
CA PHE A 276 3.49 -7.57 -9.25
C PHE A 276 4.16 -6.36 -8.59
N THR A 277 3.64 -5.85 -7.47
CA THR A 277 4.37 -4.81 -6.73
C THR A 277 5.61 -5.39 -6.07
N TYR A 278 5.48 -6.51 -5.35
CA TYR A 278 6.58 -7.10 -4.59
C TYR A 278 7.81 -7.41 -5.47
N ILE A 279 7.59 -7.86 -6.71
CA ILE A 279 8.66 -8.19 -7.66
C ILE A 279 9.00 -7.05 -8.63
N GLY A 280 8.52 -5.83 -8.38
CA GLY A 280 8.93 -4.63 -9.13
C GLY A 280 8.35 -4.50 -10.55
N ILE A 281 7.26 -5.19 -10.89
CA ILE A 281 6.56 -5.00 -12.17
C ILE A 281 5.74 -3.70 -12.10
N GLY A 282 6.40 -2.59 -12.43
CA GLY A 282 5.83 -1.26 -12.61
C GLY A 282 5.56 -0.91 -14.07
N TYR A 283 5.04 0.30 -14.31
CA TYR A 283 4.99 0.86 -15.67
C TYR A 283 6.42 1.00 -16.22
N GLY A 284 6.65 0.62 -17.48
CA GLY A 284 7.96 0.70 -18.11
C GLY A 284 9.01 -0.27 -17.54
N ASN A 285 8.59 -1.35 -16.87
CA ASN A 285 9.51 -2.36 -16.35
C ASN A 285 10.37 -2.98 -17.48
N PRO A 286 11.60 -3.43 -17.16
CA PRO A 286 12.57 -3.91 -18.16
C PRO A 286 12.14 -5.19 -18.88
N TRP A 287 11.13 -5.91 -18.38
CA TRP A 287 10.64 -7.16 -18.98
C TRP A 287 9.54 -6.93 -20.03
N GLY A 288 9.07 -5.68 -20.19
CA GLY A 288 7.96 -5.35 -21.09
C GLY A 288 6.63 -6.00 -20.69
N ILE A 289 6.49 -6.40 -19.43
CA ILE A 289 5.27 -7.04 -18.90
C ILE A 289 4.24 -5.95 -18.56
N LYS A 290 2.97 -6.19 -18.85
CA LYS A 290 1.89 -5.27 -18.44
C LYS A 290 1.76 -5.29 -16.91
N ALA A 291 1.84 -4.13 -16.28
CA ALA A 291 1.75 -3.99 -14.82
C ALA A 291 0.33 -4.13 -14.25
N SER A 292 -0.66 -4.47 -15.08
CA SER A 292 -2.05 -4.67 -14.68
C SER A 292 -2.60 -5.96 -15.26
N LEU A 293 -3.38 -6.67 -14.44
CA LEU A 293 -4.05 -7.92 -14.79
C LEU A 293 -5.40 -7.64 -15.45
N TYR A 294 -6.16 -6.69 -14.90
CA TYR A 294 -7.45 -6.27 -15.44
C TYR A 294 -7.51 -4.77 -15.69
N SER A 295 -8.51 -4.35 -16.46
CA SER A 295 -8.91 -2.98 -16.69
C SER A 295 -10.41 -2.84 -16.47
N SER A 296 -10.90 -1.62 -16.29
CA SER A 296 -12.34 -1.40 -16.16
C SER A 296 -13.12 -1.88 -17.39
N TRP A 297 -12.53 -1.92 -18.57
CA TRP A 297 -13.19 -2.41 -19.79
C TRP A 297 -13.43 -3.93 -19.82
N ASP A 298 -12.80 -4.68 -18.92
CA ASP A 298 -12.97 -6.12 -18.87
C ASP A 298 -14.38 -6.50 -18.37
N LYS A 299 -14.92 -7.58 -18.92
CA LYS A 299 -16.19 -8.16 -18.49
C LYS A 299 -15.92 -9.17 -17.37
N PHE A 300 -16.61 -8.99 -16.25
CA PHE A 300 -16.57 -9.89 -15.11
C PHE A 300 -17.88 -10.69 -15.04
N PRO A 301 -17.85 -11.89 -14.45
CA PRO A 301 -19.07 -12.64 -14.17
C PRO A 301 -20.00 -11.80 -13.28
N ASN A 302 -21.31 -11.93 -13.51
CA ASN A 302 -22.35 -11.27 -12.73
C ASN A 302 -22.57 -11.94 -11.39
#